data_AF-A0A947KSC6-F1
#
_entry.id   AF-A0A947KSC6-F1
#
_cell.length_a   1.000
_cell.length_b   1.000
_cell.length_c   1.000
_cell.angle_alpha   90.00
_cell.angle_beta   90.00
_cell.angle_gamma   90.00
#
_symmetry.space_group_name_H-M   'P 1'
#
loop_
_entity.id
_entity.type
_entity.pdbx_description
1 polymer ?
#
loop_
_entity_poly.entity_id
_entity_poly.type
_entity_poly.pdbx_seq_one_letter_code
_entity_poly.pdbx_strand_id
1 'polypeptide(L)'
;MNNEELYQEIDNTQSFTQKYLGLSLGKFLILFFIVLSLGVYLGILLYGTNSLEILFGLQEYEDFLQNEIHRLKNENAELQREYFELKEISAQ
;
A
#
# COMPACT_ATOMS: atom_id res chain seq x y z
N MET A 1 -41.04 -23.03 -49.13
CA MET A 1 -40.37 -22.44 -47.96
C MET A 1 -38.88 -22.52 -48.24
N ASN A 2 -38.27 -21.36 -48.48
CA ASN A 2 -36.91 -21.25 -48.99
C ASN A 2 -35.94 -21.46 -47.82
N ASN A 3 -34.82 -22.14 -48.04
CA ASN A 3 -33.84 -22.44 -46.98
C ASN A 3 -33.31 -21.16 -46.29
N GLU A 4 -33.49 -20.00 -46.93
CA GLU A 4 -33.19 -18.67 -46.42
C GLU A 4 -34.03 -18.26 -45.19
N GLU A 5 -35.28 -18.70 -45.07
CA GLU A 5 -36.11 -18.45 -43.89
C GLU A 5 -35.64 -19.26 -42.67
N LEU A 6 -34.99 -20.42 -42.91
CA LEU A 6 -34.47 -21.29 -41.84
C LEU A 6 -33.22 -20.72 -41.16
N TYR A 7 -32.44 -19.88 -41.86
CA TYR A 7 -31.24 -19.23 -41.31
C TYR A 7 -31.55 -17.93 -40.54
N GLN A 8 -32.72 -17.33 -40.75
CA GLN A 8 -33.13 -16.12 -40.03
C GLN A 8 -33.53 -16.37 -38.57
N GLU A 9 -33.78 -17.63 -38.20
CA GLU A 9 -34.08 -18.05 -36.83
C GLU A 9 -32.83 -18.49 -36.03
N ILE A 10 -31.62 -18.16 -36.51
CA ILE A 10 -30.41 -18.27 -35.69
C ILE A 10 -30.37 -17.08 -34.73
N ASP A 11 -31.01 -17.29 -33.58
CA ASP A 11 -31.08 -16.49 -32.37
C ASP A 11 -29.94 -15.44 -32.23
N ASN A 12 -30.24 -14.21 -32.66
CA ASN A 12 -29.30 -13.08 -32.66
C ASN A 12 -29.38 -12.29 -31.34
N THR A 13 -29.62 -12.97 -30.22
CA THR A 13 -29.65 -12.39 -28.88
C THR A 13 -28.22 -12.11 -28.39
N GLN A 14 -27.55 -11.17 -29.03
CA GLN A 14 -26.23 -10.72 -28.59
C GLN A 14 -26.32 -10.08 -27.20
N SER A 15 -25.61 -10.66 -26.24
CA SER A 15 -25.47 -10.10 -24.89
C SER A 15 -24.86 -8.68 -24.95
N PHE A 16 -25.27 -7.80 -24.03
CA PHE A 16 -24.83 -6.39 -24.00
C PHE A 16 -23.29 -6.25 -24.04
N THR A 17 -22.57 -7.08 -23.28
CA THR A 17 -21.10 -7.09 -23.27
C THR A 17 -20.50 -7.48 -24.62
N GLN A 18 -21.16 -8.38 -25.35
CA GLN A 18 -20.71 -8.81 -26.67
C GLN A 18 -20.95 -7.72 -27.72
N LYS A 19 -22.05 -6.96 -27.59
CA LYS A 19 -22.36 -5.82 -28.46
C LYS A 19 -21.41 -4.64 -28.27
N TYR A 20 -21.08 -4.27 -27.02
CA TYR A 20 -20.25 -3.09 -26.74
C TYR A 20 -18.75 -3.38 -26.66
N LEU A 21 -18.36 -4.58 -26.21
CA LEU A 21 -16.96 -4.92 -25.94
C LEU A 21 -16.44 -6.05 -26.83
N GLY A 22 -17.28 -6.66 -27.68
CA GLY A 22 -16.89 -7.80 -28.52
C GLY A 22 -16.54 -9.07 -27.72
N LEU A 23 -16.85 -9.09 -26.42
CA LEU A 23 -16.50 -10.15 -25.49
C LEU A 23 -17.73 -10.94 -25.07
N SER A 24 -17.60 -12.27 -25.05
CA SER A 24 -18.62 -13.11 -24.44
C SER A 24 -18.73 -12.77 -22.95
N LEU A 25 -19.95 -12.86 -22.41
CA LEU A 25 -20.26 -12.50 -21.01
C LEU A 25 -19.30 -13.19 -20.02
N GLY A 26 -18.97 -14.47 -20.24
CA GLY A 26 -18.03 -15.20 -19.39
C GLY A 26 -16.61 -14.62 -19.38
N LYS A 27 -16.08 -14.23 -20.55
CA LYS A 27 -14.75 -13.61 -20.65
C LYS A 27 -14.73 -12.24 -19.97
N PHE A 28 -15.80 -11.47 -20.13
CA PHE A 28 -15.97 -10.18 -19.46
C PHE A 28 -15.97 -10.34 -17.93
N LEU A 29 -16.72 -11.31 -17.39
CA LEU A 29 -16.78 -11.56 -15.95
C LEU A 29 -15.41 -11.98 -15.39
N ILE A 30 -14.67 -12.84 -16.09
CA ILE A 30 -13.31 -13.22 -15.68
C ILE A 30 -12.40 -11.99 -15.60
N LEU A 31 -12.40 -11.15 -16.64
CA LEU A 31 -11.59 -9.93 -16.65
C LEU A 31 -12.00 -8.98 -15.52
N PHE A 32 -13.30 -8.83 -15.30
CA PHE A 32 -13.84 -8.02 -14.21
C PHE A 32 -13.35 -8.50 -12.85
N PHE A 33 -13.40 -9.81 -12.58
CA PHE A 33 -12.88 -10.37 -11.33
C PHE A 33 -11.36 -10.17 -11.19
N ILE A 34 -10.59 -10.31 -12.27
CA ILE A 34 -9.14 -10.04 -12.24
C ILE A 34 -8.87 -8.59 -11.83
N VAL A 35 -9.57 -7.63 -12.43
CA VAL A 35 -9.41 -6.20 -12.10
C VAL A 35 -9.78 -5.93 -10.63
N LEU A 36 -10.88 -6.51 -10.15
CA LEU A 36 -11.26 -6.40 -8.73
C LEU A 36 -10.21 -6.99 -7.79
N SER A 37 -9.72 -8.20 -8.10
CA SER A 37 -8.68 -8.85 -7.29
C SER A 37 -7.39 -8.05 -7.26
N LEU A 38 -6.98 -7.45 -8.39
CA LEU A 38 -5.82 -6.55 -8.44
C LEU A 38 -6.04 -5.30 -7.59
N GLY A 39 -7.23 -4.71 -7.64
CA GLY A 39 -7.59 -3.55 -6.80
C GLY A 39 -7.49 -3.88 -5.31
N VAL A 40 -8.05 -5.02 -4.88
CA VAL A 40 -7.95 -5.49 -3.49
C VAL A 40 -6.50 -5.76 -3.09
N TYR A 41 -5.74 -6.44 -3.95
CA TYR A 41 -4.32 -6.74 -3.70
C TYR A 41 -3.50 -5.46 -3.52
N LEU A 42 -3.66 -4.49 -4.41
CA LEU A 42 -2.98 -3.20 -4.31
C LEU A 42 -3.40 -2.43 -3.05
N GLY A 43 -4.69 -2.47 -2.68
CA GLY A 43 -5.17 -1.86 -1.44
C GLY A 43 -4.48 -2.44 -0.20
N ILE A 44 -4.37 -3.77 -0.12
CA ILE A 44 -3.69 -4.46 0.99
C ILE A 44 -2.18 -4.16 0.98
N LEU A 45 -1.56 -4.13 -0.20
CA LEU A 45 -0.12 -3.85 -0.34
C LEU A 45 0.23 -2.44 0.14
N LEU A 46 -0.58 -1.45 -0.22
CA LEU A 46 -0.31 -0.04 0.06
C LEU A 46 -0.75 0.41 1.46
N TYR A 47 -1.83 -0.16 2.00
CA TYR A 47 -2.46 0.31 3.24
C TYR A 47 -2.72 -0.80 4.29
N GLY A 48 -2.26 -2.03 4.05
CA GLY A 48 -2.36 -3.13 5.02
C GLY A 48 -1.42 -2.99 6.22
N THR A 49 -1.50 -3.95 7.14
CA THR A 49 -0.67 -3.99 8.36
C THR A 49 0.81 -4.25 8.12
N ASN A 50 1.16 -4.78 6.95
CA ASN A 50 2.53 -4.94 6.47
C ASN A 50 2.72 -4.15 5.17
N SER A 51 2.27 -2.88 5.18
CA SER A 51 2.31 -2.01 4.02
C SER A 51 3.58 -1.17 3.93
N LEU A 52 3.77 -0.58 2.76
CA LEU A 52 4.82 0.41 2.52
C LEU A 52 4.67 1.65 3.39
N GLU A 53 3.44 2.09 3.66
CA GLU A 53 3.18 3.24 4.55
C GLU A 53 3.74 3.00 5.95
N ILE A 54 3.46 1.82 6.52
CA ILE A 54 3.97 1.42 7.84
C ILE A 54 5.49 1.33 7.82
N LEU A 55 6.09 0.75 6.78
CA LEU A 55 7.54 0.66 6.63
C LEU A 55 8.20 2.05 6.66
N PHE A 56 7.69 3.01 5.88
CA PHE A 56 8.23 4.36 5.86
C PHE A 56 8.04 5.08 7.20
N GLY A 57 6.90 4.89 7.86
CA GLY A 57 6.67 5.42 9.20
C GLY A 57 7.64 4.86 10.25
N LEU A 58 7.95 3.55 10.17
CA LEU A 58 8.96 2.94 11.05
C LEU A 58 10.35 3.50 10.79
N GLN A 59 10.73 3.67 9.52
CA GLN A 59 12.04 4.20 9.16
C GLN A 59 12.22 5.65 9.62
N GLU A 60 11.22 6.51 9.44
CA GLU A 60 11.26 7.89 9.92
C GLU A 60 11.35 7.95 11.45
N TYR A 61 10.61 7.08 12.15
CA TYR A 61 10.67 7.00 13.60
C TYR A 61 12.02 6.45 14.11
N GLU A 62 12.61 5.50 13.40
CA GLU A 62 13.97 5.01 13.67
C GLU A 62 15.00 6.15 13.56
N ASP A 63 14.95 6.92 12.47
CA ASP A 63 15.84 8.08 12.26
C ASP A 63 15.66 9.13 13.36
N PHE A 64 14.41 9.41 13.76
CA PHE A 64 14.12 10.28 14.90
C PHE A 64 14.78 9.77 16.19
N LEU A 65 14.62 8.49 16.52
CA LEU A 65 15.20 7.88 17.72
C LEU A 65 16.73 7.91 17.71
N GLN A 66 17.37 7.67 16.57
CA GLN A 66 18.82 7.76 16.44
C GLN A 66 19.32 9.19 16.74
N ASN A 67 18.64 10.20 16.20
CA ASN A 67 18.97 11.59 16.48
C ASN A 67 18.79 11.93 17.97
N GLU A 68 17.71 11.43 18.59
CA GLU A 68 17.44 11.66 20.01
C GLU A 68 18.49 10.99 20.91
N ILE A 69 18.95 9.79 20.57
CA ILE A 69 20.07 9.12 21.24
C ILE A 69 21.33 9.99 21.18
N HIS A 70 21.66 10.55 20.02
CA HIS A 70 22.81 11.43 19.88
C HIS A 70 22.66 12.71 20.72
N ARG A 71 21.49 13.35 20.69
CA ARG A 71 21.18 14.54 21.50
C ARG A 71 21.36 14.26 23.00
N LEU A 72 20.75 13.20 23.49
CA LEU A 72 20.80 12.82 24.90
C LEU A 72 22.22 12.43 25.35
N LYS A 73 23.02 11.80 24.50
CA LYS A 73 24.44 11.51 24.81
C LYS A 73 25.25 12.79 24.98
N ASN A 74 25.05 13.78 24.12
CA ASN A 74 25.74 15.06 24.22
C ASN A 74 25.34 15.83 25.48
N GLU A 75 24.03 15.90 25.75
CA GLU A 75 23.49 16.54 26.96
C GLU A 75 24.02 15.85 28.24
N ASN A 76 24.05 14.51 28.25
CA ASN A 76 24.60 13.76 29.37
C ASN A 76 26.09 14.05 29.59
N ALA A 77 26.89 14.17 28.52
CA ALA A 77 28.30 14.51 28.63
C ALA A 77 28.53 15.92 29.19
N GLU A 78 27.71 16.89 28.78
CA GLU A 78 27.74 18.26 29.29
C GLU A 78 27.37 18.32 30.79
N LEU A 79 26.28 17.65 31.17
CA LEU A 79 25.84 17.56 32.56
C LEU A 79 26.87 16.84 33.45
N GLN A 80 27.52 15.78 32.94
CA GLN A 80 28.60 15.11 33.67
C GLN A 80 29.77 16.06 33.92
N ARG A 81 30.15 16.86 32.91
CA ARG A 81 31.21 17.86 33.07
C ARG A 81 30.86 18.87 34.16
N GLU A 82 29.68 19.48 34.09
CA GLU A 82 29.23 20.46 35.09
C GLU A 82 29.18 19.84 36.50
N TYR A 83 28.68 18.61 36.62
CA TYR A 83 28.66 17.88 37.88
C TYR A 83 30.07 17.71 38.48
N PHE A 84 31.06 17.36 37.67
CA PHE A 84 32.44 17.22 38.14
C PHE A 84 33.04 18.56 38.58
N GLU A 85 32.82 19.64 37.81
CA GLU A 85 33.29 21.00 38.16
C GLU A 85 32.69 21.45 39.51
N LEU A 86 31.38 21.28 39.71
CA LEU A 86 30.71 21.61 40.97
C LEU A 86 31.20 20.75 42.14
N LYS A 87 31.44 19.46 41.90
CA LYS A 87 31.94 18.54 42.92
C LYS A 87 33.34 18.93 43.39
N GLU A 88 34.23 19.33 42.48
CA GLU A 88 35.56 19.83 42.82
C GLU A 88 35.49 21.10 43.68
N ILE A 89 34.61 22.06 43.33
CA ILE A 89 34.42 23.30 44.11
C ILE A 89 33.92 22.99 45.52
N SER A 90 32.96 22.07 45.67
CA SER A 90 32.38 21.73 46.98
C SER A 90 33.32 20.95 47.91
N ALA A 91 34.40 20.39 47.37
CA ALA A 91 35.39 19.60 48.11
C ALA A 91 36.59 20.43 48.63
N GLN A 92 36.71 21.70 48.22
CA GLN A 92 37.66 22.68 48.76
C GLN A 92 37.06 23.44 49.95
#